data_AF-A0A0M2DQZ8-F1
#
_entry.id   AF-A0A0M2DQZ8-F1
#
_cell.length_a   1.000
_cell.length_b   1.000
_cell.length_c   1.000
_cell.angle_alpha   90.00
_cell.angle_beta   90.00
_cell.angle_gamma   90.00
#
_symmetry.space_group_name_H-M   'P 1'
#
loop_
_entity.id
_entity.type
_entity.pdbx_description
1 polymer ?
#
loop_
_entity_poly.entity_id
_entity_poly.type
_entity_poly.pdbx_seq_one_letter_code
_entity_poly.pdbx_strand_id
1 'polypeptide(L)'
;MAEKANFYRSFDGMCWPTPSERLGEIEWRARYATPTRSDLLMMASVLAAYQELIGMSAKKRDKIIKELRKGPGIVRAAAKEGAA
;
A
#
# COMPACT_ATOMS: atom_id res chain seq x y z
N MET A 1 -2.39 -2.52 -22.30
CA MET A 1 -2.13 -3.20 -21.02
C MET A 1 -2.40 -2.20 -19.91
N ALA A 2 -3.52 -2.30 -19.18
CA ALA A 2 -3.79 -1.36 -18.09
C ALA A 2 -2.98 -1.80 -16.87
N GLU A 3 -1.92 -1.06 -16.56
CA GLU A 3 -1.19 -1.19 -15.31
C GLU A 3 -2.14 -0.79 -14.17
N LYS A 4 -2.65 -1.75 -13.41
CA LYS A 4 -3.36 -1.43 -12.17
C LYS A 4 -2.30 -0.98 -11.16
N ALA A 5 -2.25 0.32 -10.91
CA ALA A 5 -1.40 0.89 -9.86
C ALA A 5 -1.70 0.16 -8.54
N ASN A 6 -0.74 -0.63 -8.06
CA ASN A 6 -0.90 -1.35 -6.82
C ASN A 6 -0.43 -0.46 -5.66
N PHE A 7 -1.33 0.07 -4.86
CA PHE A 7 -0.98 0.98 -3.76
C PHE A 7 -0.32 0.30 -2.56
N TYR A 8 -0.13 -1.01 -2.68
CA TYR A 8 0.43 -1.88 -1.68
C TYR A 8 1.64 -2.63 -2.23
N ARG A 9 2.51 -3.02 -1.31
CA ARG A 9 3.62 -3.92 -1.57
C ARG A 9 3.47 -5.17 -0.73
N SER A 10 3.43 -6.31 -1.42
CA SER A 10 3.39 -7.63 -0.79
C SER A 10 4.77 -8.29 -0.84
N PHE A 11 5.27 -8.74 0.31
CA PHE A 11 6.54 -9.47 0.43
C PHE A 11 6.56 -10.24 1.76
N ASP A 12 7.25 -11.39 1.80
CA ASP A 12 7.35 -12.24 3.00
C ASP A 12 5.99 -12.54 3.67
N GLY A 13 4.93 -12.73 2.87
CA GLY A 13 3.57 -12.97 3.36
C GLY A 13 2.87 -11.75 3.99
N MET A 14 3.51 -10.58 3.99
CA MET A 14 2.95 -9.33 4.50
C MET A 14 2.48 -8.44 3.35
N CYS A 15 1.48 -7.59 3.62
CA CYS A 15 1.00 -6.57 2.68
C CYS A 15 1.03 -5.20 3.37
N TRP A 16 1.74 -4.25 2.76
CA TRP A 16 2.00 -2.94 3.36
C TRP A 16 1.56 -1.82 2.41
N PRO A 17 0.89 -0.77 2.91
CA PRO A 17 0.64 0.41 2.10
C PRO A 17 1.97 1.09 1.74
N THR A 18 2.12 1.53 0.49
CA THR A 18 3.31 2.23 0.02
C THR A 18 3.04 3.70 -0.27
N PRO A 19 4.06 4.58 -0.13
CA PRO A 19 3.99 5.94 -0.66
C PRO A 19 3.58 5.93 -2.13
N SER A 20 2.58 6.73 -2.48
CA SER A 20 2.04 6.86 -3.84
C SER A 20 1.34 8.21 -3.99
N GLU A 21 1.17 8.68 -5.23
CA GLU A 21 0.38 9.89 -5.52
C GLU A 21 -1.04 9.79 -4.95
N ARG A 22 -1.66 8.61 -5.06
CA ARG A 22 -2.98 8.34 -4.50
C ARG A 22 -3.05 8.55 -2.99
N LEU A 23 -2.01 8.20 -2.26
CA LEU A 23 -1.96 8.42 -0.82
C LEU A 23 -1.91 9.92 -0.50
N GLY A 24 -1.20 10.72 -1.31
CA GLY A 24 -1.20 12.18 -1.21
C GLY A 24 -2.58 12.78 -1.48
N GLU A 25 -3.32 12.29 -2.48
CA GLU A 25 -4.69 12.71 -2.72
C GLU A 25 -5.64 12.36 -1.56
N ILE A 26 -5.49 11.17 -0.97
CA ILE A 26 -6.27 10.74 0.20
C ILE A 26 -5.96 11.64 1.39
N GLU A 27 -4.69 11.98 1.61
CA GLU A 27 -4.24 12.89 2.66
C GLU A 27 -4.84 14.29 2.49
N TRP A 28 -4.81 14.84 1.27
CA TRP A 28 -5.49 16.09 0.96
C TRP A 28 -7.00 16.02 1.23
N ARG A 29 -7.68 14.96 0.74
CA ARG A 29 -9.12 14.80 0.96
C ARG A 29 -9.49 14.68 2.43
N ALA A 30 -8.65 14.03 3.24
CA ALA A 30 -8.86 13.92 4.68
C ALA A 30 -8.81 15.27 5.39
N ARG A 31 -8.06 16.25 4.85
CA ARG A 31 -7.95 17.59 5.42
C ARG A 31 -8.99 18.58 4.89
N TYR A 32 -9.32 18.49 3.60
CA TYR A 32 -10.00 19.57 2.89
C TYR A 32 -11.30 19.15 2.18
N ALA A 33 -11.62 17.86 2.16
CA ALA A 33 -12.81 17.35 1.48
C ALA A 33 -13.48 16.21 2.28
N THR A 34 -14.34 15.43 1.63
CA THR A 34 -14.96 14.23 2.21
C THR A 34 -14.29 12.97 1.65
N PRO A 35 -13.58 12.17 2.48
CA PRO A 35 -13.02 10.90 2.05
C PRO A 35 -14.11 9.90 1.64
N THR A 36 -13.84 9.10 0.60
CA THR A 36 -14.72 7.97 0.25
C THR A 36 -14.53 6.81 1.24
N ARG A 37 -15.44 5.82 1.23
CA ARG A 37 -15.25 4.60 2.04
C ARG A 37 -13.94 3.88 1.72
N SER A 38 -13.53 3.87 0.45
CA SER A 38 -12.24 3.30 0.03
C SER A 38 -11.06 4.08 0.63
N ASP A 39 -11.18 5.40 0.71
CA ASP A 39 -10.14 6.26 1.30
C ASP A 39 -9.99 5.98 2.79
N LEU A 40 -11.12 5.86 3.50
CA LEU A 40 -11.14 5.51 4.92
C LEU A 40 -10.47 4.14 5.20
N LEU A 41 -10.70 3.14 4.35
CA LEU A 41 -10.05 1.84 4.48
C LEU A 41 -8.53 1.91 4.23
N MET A 42 -8.11 2.69 3.23
CA MET A 42 -6.69 2.93 2.98
C MET A 42 -6.04 3.65 4.17
N MET A 43 -6.68 4.70 4.71
CA MET A 43 -6.21 5.41 5.89
C MET A 43 -6.08 4.49 7.12
N ALA A 44 -7.08 3.64 7.37
CA ALA A 44 -7.02 2.65 8.45
C ALA A 44 -5.83 1.70 8.27
N SER A 45 -5.54 1.25 7.04
CA SER A 45 -4.38 0.41 6.75
C SER A 45 -3.04 1.12 7.02
N VAL A 46 -2.95 2.42 6.74
CA VAL A 46 -1.76 3.25 7.03
C VAL A 46 -1.56 3.44 8.53
N LEU A 47 -2.64 3.69 9.28
CA LEU A 47 -2.59 3.80 10.74
C LEU A 47 -2.13 2.49 11.39
N ALA A 48 -2.68 1.35 10.96
CA ALA A 48 -2.26 0.03 11.44
C ALA A 48 -0.78 -0.24 11.12
N ALA A 49 -0.34 0.08 9.90
CA ALA A 49 1.06 -0.04 9.50
C ALA A 49 1.99 0.81 10.39
N TYR A 50 1.61 2.05 10.71
CA TYR A 50 2.39 2.92 11.58
C TYR A 50 2.51 2.37 13.01
N GLN A 51 1.41 1.87 13.58
CA GLN A 51 1.42 1.23 14.91
C GLN A 51 2.36 0.03 14.97
N GLU A 52 2.31 -0.85 13.96
CA GLU A 52 3.18 -2.02 13.84
C GLU A 52 4.66 -1.60 13.68
N LEU A 53 4.95 -0.53 12.93
CA LEU A 53 6.33 0.01 12.78
C LEU A 53 6.91 0.56 14.10
N ILE A 54 6.07 1.11 14.98
CA ILE A 54 6.50 1.54 16.31
C ILE A 54 6.75 0.33 17.22
N GLY A 55 5.86 -0.66 17.18
CA GLY A 55 5.91 -1.82 18.08
C GLY A 55 6.99 -2.86 17.75
N MET A 56 7.48 -2.89 16.51
CA MET A 56 8.44 -3.91 16.09
C MET A 56 9.91 -3.56 16.38
N SER A 57 10.78 -4.59 16.34
CA SER A 57 12.23 -4.40 16.47
C SER A 57 12.82 -3.58 15.32
N ALA A 58 13.91 -2.85 15.60
CA ALA A 58 14.60 -2.04 14.60
C ALA A 58 15.01 -2.85 13.37
N LYS A 59 15.52 -4.07 13.55
CA LYS A 59 15.91 -4.97 12.46
C LYS A 59 14.74 -5.31 11.51
N LYS A 60 13.56 -5.61 12.06
CA LYS A 60 12.36 -5.90 11.26
C LYS A 60 11.88 -4.64 10.54
N ARG A 61 11.86 -3.51 11.24
CA ARG A 61 11.49 -2.20 10.70
C ARG A 61 12.34 -1.79 9.52
N ASP A 62 13.66 -1.89 9.65
CA ASP A 62 14.60 -1.50 8.60
C ASP A 62 14.44 -2.36 7.34
N LYS A 63 14.18 -3.66 7.51
CA LYS A 63 13.86 -4.57 6.40
C LYS A 63 12.61 -4.11 5.66
N ILE A 64 11.53 -3.80 6.39
CA ILE A 64 10.27 -3.33 5.79
C ILE A 64 10.47 -2.00 5.07
N ILE A 65 11.09 -1.01 5.71
CA ILE A 65 11.35 0.31 5.10
C ILE A 65 12.16 0.18 3.81
N LYS A 66 13.20 -0.67 3.79
CA LYS A 66 13.98 -0.94 2.58
C LYS A 66 13.12 -1.50 1.45
N GLU A 67 12.18 -2.39 1.76
CA GLU A 67 11.24 -2.90 0.75
C GLU A 67 10.24 -1.85 0.29
N LEU A 68 9.65 -1.05 1.19
CA LEU A 68 8.66 -0.02 0.83
C LEU A 68 9.25 1.09 -0.04
N ARG A 69 10.54 1.41 0.13
CA ARG A 69 11.26 2.38 -0.72
C ARG A 69 11.38 1.96 -2.18
N LYS A 70 11.18 0.68 -2.51
CA LYS A 70 11.11 0.19 -3.89
C LYS A 70 9.79 0.53 -4.57
N GLY A 71 8.84 1.14 -3.85
CA GLY A 71 7.53 1.52 -4.34
C GLY A 71 6.55 0.35 -4.43
N PRO A 72 5.34 0.60 -4.98
CA PRO A 72 4.36 -0.39 -5.41
C PRO A 72 4.97 -1.67 -6.01
N GLY A 73 4.45 -2.83 -5.61
CA GLY A 73 4.79 -4.06 -6.32
C GLY A 73 4.08 -4.10 -7.68
N ILE A 74 4.79 -4.37 -8.78
CA ILE A 74 4.15 -4.62 -10.08
C ILE A 74 3.39 -5.94 -9.98
N VAL A 75 2.06 -5.88 -9.93
CA VAL A 75 1.24 -7.07 -10.19
C VAL A 75 1.20 -7.21 -11.70
N ARG A 76 2.06 -8.07 -12.27
CA ARG A 76 1.80 -8.57 -13.62
C ARG A 76 0.48 -9.33 -13.54
N ALA A 77 -0.59 -8.76 -14.07
CA ALA A 77 -1.87 -9.44 -14.16
C ALA A 77 -1.61 -10.75 -14.90
N ALA A 78 -1.79 -11.88 -14.22
CA ALA A 78 -1.71 -13.19 -14.84
C ALA A 78 -2.75 -13.22 -15.96
N ALA A 79 -2.30 -13.42 -17.20
CA ALA A 79 -3.18 -13.80 -18.28
C ALA A 79 -3.86 -15.10 -17.86
N LYS A 80 -5.13 -15.03 -17.47
CA LYS A 80 -5.99 -16.20 -17.56
C LYS A 80 -6.39 -16.32 -19.02
N GLU A 81 -5.52 -16.95 -19.80
CA GLU A 81 -5.96 -17.80 -20.89
C GLU A 81 -6.80 -18.90 -20.25
N GLY A 82 -8.11 -18.80 -20.45
CA GLY A 82 -9.08 -19.84 -20.16
C GLY A 82 -9.96 -19.96 -21.38
N ALA A 83 -9.41 -20.60 -22.40
CA ALA A 83 -10.18 -21.11 -23.53
C ALA A 83 -11.19 -22.14 -23.00
N ALA A 84 -12.46 -21.90 -23.29
CA ALA A 84 -13.47 -22.91 -23.57
C ALA A 84 -14.61 -22.22 -24.35
#